data_AF-A0AA35VAB5-F1
#
_entry.id   AF-A0AA35VAB5-F1
#
_cell.length_a   1.000
_cell.length_b   1.000
_cell.length_c   1.000
_cell.angle_alpha   90.00
_cell.angle_beta   90.00
_cell.angle_gamma   90.00
#
_symmetry.space_group_name_H-M   'P 1'
#
loop_
_entity.id
_entity.type
_entity.pdbx_description
1 polymer ?
#
loop_
_entity_poly.entity_id
_entity_poly.type
_entity_poly.pdbx_seq_one_letter_code
_entity_poly.pdbx_strand_id
1 'polypeptide(L)'
;MPITLKSNRAFVAFSGGGAKGLIHVGALRALEDRNVVFQGIAGTSAGAIVAALRAAGFSSRELLDPDSDTSIIGQLHAIDPRINRVTDIFGRTGWARLRLFRWGSRHASLLKTIAIGIGIAEFVGLLCVGESRSWWMVCGALLISALLLWTARQSALVLIGGLADIRDFRDALATLLQHRMFPGTPGRVVTMGDFGRDGRPTLKIVSANLSECKLHLFSPERTPDVAVADAVAASICLPVIFQPWAIDQTIFVDGGIVSNLPAWPFDEERELDPEALTIAIAIADPTHTPVIGRFNWLPAAIRTALFGSGELNLRASGQSEQLELESRLELLDFDMTLDDARQEVRDGEAAAGVRLDKWLFRRPDLYRTLCKETRSLADEILTEALNNTAGRIRVAIALPDRDYHHSLRLEFSVGYEMDPDEGMLLPIEGSVIGAAWAKNESRFEVAPLPSNLDLPGDANRLRRKKVWPGLAWQLCIPISAQGSGSHLVVRIDGDAVFPTNGLVSEALEMLEKSVKELFDAVISELS
;
A
#
# COMPACT_ATOMS: atom_id res chain seq x y z
N MET A 1 3.77 27.39 -24.17
CA MET A 1 2.95 27.51 -22.93
C MET A 1 3.62 26.66 -21.87
N PRO A 2 3.72 27.10 -20.60
CA PRO A 2 4.15 26.19 -19.55
C PRO A 2 3.09 25.08 -19.48
N ILE A 3 3.54 23.84 -19.65
CA ILE A 3 2.71 22.65 -19.49
C ILE A 3 2.22 22.70 -18.05
N THR A 4 0.93 22.96 -17.84
CA THR A 4 0.29 22.83 -16.54
C THR A 4 0.43 21.36 -16.16
N LEU A 5 1.33 21.07 -15.22
CA LEU A 5 1.49 19.74 -14.62
C LEU A 5 0.09 19.19 -14.33
N LYS A 6 -0.24 18.05 -14.93
CA LYS A 6 -1.41 17.26 -14.54
C LYS A 6 -1.31 17.09 -13.03
N SER A 7 -2.35 17.47 -12.31
CA SER A 7 -2.28 17.81 -10.89
C SER A 7 -1.47 16.78 -10.09
N ASN A 8 -0.45 17.19 -9.33
CA ASN A 8 0.35 16.33 -8.43
C ASN A 8 -0.48 15.77 -7.24
N ARG A 9 -1.79 15.61 -7.40
CA ARG A 9 -2.72 15.15 -6.39
C ARG A 9 -2.60 13.64 -6.23
N ALA A 10 -2.54 13.17 -4.99
CA ALA A 10 -2.48 11.75 -4.72
C ALA A 10 -3.23 11.32 -3.47
N PHE A 11 -3.80 10.11 -3.53
CA PHE A 11 -4.19 9.32 -2.39
C PHE A 11 -3.03 8.40 -2.02
N VAL A 12 -2.62 8.40 -0.75
CA VAL A 12 -1.42 7.65 -0.32
C VAL A 12 -1.77 6.69 0.80
N ALA A 13 -1.38 5.43 0.68
CA ALA A 13 -1.61 4.41 1.70
C ALA A 13 -0.29 3.86 2.22
N PHE A 14 -0.10 3.81 3.53
CA PHE A 14 1.10 3.29 4.18
C PHE A 14 0.83 1.95 4.88
N SER A 15 1.64 0.94 4.60
CA SER A 15 1.47 -0.37 5.24
C SER A 15 1.90 -0.40 6.70
N GLY A 16 1.47 -1.43 7.43
CA GLY A 16 2.05 -1.76 8.73
C GLY A 16 3.46 -2.36 8.63
N GLY A 17 4.17 -2.35 9.77
CA GLY A 17 5.54 -2.89 9.84
C GLY A 17 6.30 -2.69 11.16
N GLY A 18 5.66 -2.20 12.24
CA GLY A 18 6.35 -1.92 13.50
C GLY A 18 7.47 -0.88 13.34
N ALA A 19 8.64 -1.13 13.92
CA ALA A 19 9.80 -0.24 13.83
C ALA A 19 10.27 0.02 12.39
N LYS A 20 10.02 -0.92 11.46
CA LYS A 20 10.28 -0.74 10.02
C LYS A 20 9.51 0.42 9.40
N GLY A 21 8.43 0.88 10.04
CA GLY A 21 7.62 2.00 9.56
C GLY A 21 8.37 3.31 9.41
N LEU A 22 9.59 3.41 9.94
CA LEU A 22 10.46 4.57 9.73
C LEU A 22 10.80 4.80 8.24
N ILE A 23 10.87 3.73 7.44
CA ILE A 23 11.12 3.83 6.00
C ILE A 23 10.03 4.63 5.26
N HIS A 24 8.81 4.67 5.81
CA HIS A 24 7.71 5.48 5.28
C HIS A 24 7.97 6.97 5.39
N VAL A 25 8.80 7.42 6.34
CA VAL A 25 9.21 8.83 6.45
C VAL A 25 10.08 9.23 5.26
N GLY A 26 10.97 8.33 4.81
CA GLY A 26 11.76 8.52 3.59
C GLY A 26 10.87 8.57 2.34
N ALA A 27 9.92 7.65 2.24
CA ALA A 27 8.95 7.64 1.15
C ALA A 27 8.10 8.91 1.11
N LEU A 28 7.66 9.38 2.29
CA LEU A 28 6.94 10.63 2.45
C LEU A 28 7.79 11.84 1.99
N ARG A 29 9.09 11.87 2.35
CA ARG A 29 10.02 12.91 1.88
C ARG A 29 10.13 12.94 0.36
N ALA A 30 10.25 11.76 -0.26
CA ALA A 30 10.31 11.66 -1.72
C ALA A 30 9.03 12.16 -2.41
N LEU A 31 7.85 11.96 -1.80
CA LEU A 31 6.59 12.52 -2.27
C LEU A 31 6.53 14.04 -2.08
N GLU A 32 6.97 14.55 -0.93
CA GLU A 32 6.98 15.98 -0.62
C GLU A 32 7.94 16.76 -1.53
N ASP A 33 9.14 16.25 -1.79
CA ASP A 33 10.12 16.89 -2.67
C ASP A 33 9.63 16.97 -4.14
N ARG A 34 8.66 16.13 -4.51
CA ARG A 34 7.98 16.17 -5.82
C ARG A 34 6.71 17.01 -5.81
N ASN A 35 6.47 17.77 -4.73
CA ASN A 35 5.29 18.61 -4.55
C ASN A 35 3.97 17.83 -4.71
N VAL A 36 3.91 16.60 -4.19
CA VAL A 36 2.67 15.82 -4.16
C VAL A 36 1.67 16.45 -3.20
N VAL A 37 0.46 16.69 -3.68
CA VAL A 37 -0.67 17.23 -2.92
C VAL A 37 -1.54 16.08 -2.44
N PHE A 38 -1.49 15.80 -1.15
CA PHE A 38 -2.26 14.69 -0.56
C PHE A 38 -3.75 15.04 -0.51
N GLN A 39 -4.59 14.28 -1.23
CA GLN A 39 -6.05 14.35 -1.14
C GLN A 39 -6.58 13.48 -0.01
N GLY A 40 -5.94 12.32 0.19
CA GLY A 40 -6.24 11.41 1.28
C GLY A 40 -5.03 10.59 1.66
N ILE A 41 -4.94 10.24 2.93
CA ILE A 41 -3.86 9.42 3.48
C ILE A 41 -4.45 8.30 4.33
N ALA A 42 -4.07 7.06 4.02
CA ALA A 42 -4.48 5.90 4.78
C ALA A 42 -3.27 5.22 5.43
N GLY A 43 -3.50 4.53 6.55
CA GLY A 43 -2.44 3.77 7.20
C GLY A 43 -2.92 2.63 8.08
N THR A 44 -2.08 1.62 8.20
CA THR A 44 -2.22 0.51 9.15
C THR A 44 -0.99 0.46 10.04
N SER A 45 -1.16 0.23 11.36
CA SER A 45 -0.05 0.07 12.31
C SER A 45 0.92 1.26 12.24
N ALA A 46 2.22 1.02 12.06
CA ALA A 46 3.21 2.08 11.90
C ALA A 46 2.88 3.06 10.76
N GLY A 47 2.24 2.59 9.67
CA GLY A 47 1.72 3.45 8.61
C GLY A 47 0.59 4.37 9.08
N ALA A 48 -0.23 3.96 10.04
CA ALA A 48 -1.28 4.81 10.63
C ALA A 48 -0.68 5.99 11.42
N ILE A 49 0.46 5.79 12.08
CA ILE A 49 1.19 6.86 12.76
C ILE A 49 1.64 7.92 11.75
N VAL A 50 2.33 7.48 10.68
CA VAL A 50 2.81 8.38 9.62
C VAL A 50 1.64 9.08 8.91
N ALA A 51 0.56 8.35 8.62
CA ALA A 51 -0.65 8.90 8.01
C ALA A 51 -1.29 9.98 8.87
N ALA A 52 -1.49 9.72 10.17
CA ALA A 52 -2.10 10.69 11.09
C ALA A 52 -1.26 11.96 11.24
N LEU A 53 0.06 11.81 11.42
CA LEU A 53 0.97 12.95 11.52
C LEU A 53 0.99 13.75 10.22
N ARG A 54 1.12 13.09 9.06
CA ARG A 54 1.16 13.82 7.78
C ARG A 54 -0.16 14.53 7.49
N ALA A 55 -1.29 13.88 7.77
CA ALA A 55 -2.61 14.46 7.57
C ALA A 55 -2.84 15.67 8.50
N ALA A 56 -2.27 15.65 9.71
CA ALA A 56 -2.30 16.77 10.65
C ALA A 56 -1.38 17.93 10.24
N GLY A 57 -0.61 17.75 9.16
CA GLY A 57 0.22 18.78 8.55
C GLY A 57 1.69 18.72 8.95
N PHE A 58 2.17 17.66 9.60
CA PHE A 58 3.60 17.46 9.83
C PHE A 58 4.32 17.06 8.54
N SER A 59 5.48 17.66 8.26
CA SER A 59 6.33 17.29 7.13
C SER A 59 7.26 16.12 7.46
N SER A 60 7.75 15.40 6.45
CA SER A 60 8.75 14.33 6.63
C SER A 60 9.97 14.78 7.44
N ARG A 61 10.46 16.02 7.21
CA ARG A 61 11.60 16.62 7.92
C ARG A 61 11.31 16.86 9.40
N GLU A 62 10.06 17.15 9.76
CA GLU A 62 9.63 17.27 11.16
C GLU A 62 9.53 15.91 11.85
N LEU A 63 9.20 14.85 11.10
CA LEU A 63 9.10 13.49 11.63
C LEU A 63 10.49 12.94 12.01
N LEU A 64 11.41 12.93 11.05
CA LEU A 64 12.83 12.66 11.27
C LEU A 64 13.63 13.23 10.11
N ASP A 65 14.44 14.25 10.38
CA ASP A 65 15.38 14.76 9.37
C ASP A 65 16.71 13.99 9.46
N PRO A 66 17.13 13.29 8.41
CA PRO A 66 18.43 12.64 8.38
C PRO A 66 19.61 13.63 8.47
N ASP A 67 19.41 14.89 8.07
CA ASP A 67 20.46 15.90 7.93
C ASP A 67 20.53 16.89 9.10
N SER A 68 19.58 16.85 10.03
CA SER A 68 19.54 17.71 11.21
C SER A 68 19.15 16.94 12.47
N ASP A 69 19.16 17.62 13.62
CA ASP A 69 18.69 17.04 14.89
C ASP A 69 17.15 17.13 15.05
N THR A 70 16.46 17.56 13.99
CA THR A 70 14.99 17.65 13.99
C THR A 70 14.37 16.26 13.98
N SER A 71 13.56 15.97 14.98
CA SER A 71 12.81 14.71 15.07
C SER A 71 11.51 14.91 15.84
N ILE A 72 10.54 14.04 15.59
CA ILE A 72 9.27 14.02 16.31
C ILE A 72 9.47 13.78 17.80
N ILE A 73 10.48 12.98 18.17
CA ILE A 73 10.84 12.71 19.56
C ILE A 73 11.42 13.97 20.22
N GLY A 74 12.25 14.74 19.49
CA GLY A 74 12.72 16.04 19.98
C GLY A 74 11.59 17.04 20.21
N GLN A 75 10.61 17.10 19.30
CA GLN A 75 9.42 17.94 19.48
C GLN A 75 8.58 17.48 20.67
N LEU A 76 8.39 16.17 20.81
CA LEU A 76 7.64 15.60 21.91
C LEU A 76 8.35 15.81 23.25
N HIS A 77 9.68 15.72 23.29
CA HIS A 77 10.49 16.06 24.47
C HIS A 77 10.31 17.51 24.91
N ALA A 78 10.18 18.44 23.95
CA ALA A 78 9.94 19.86 24.23
C ALA A 78 8.55 20.10 24.86
N ILE A 79 7.57 19.24 24.56
CA ILE A 79 6.22 19.29 25.14
C ILE A 79 6.18 18.54 26.48
N ASP A 80 6.77 17.35 26.54
CA ASP A 80 6.84 16.48 27.71
C ASP A 80 8.28 15.99 27.94
N PRO A 81 9.00 16.62 28.89
CA PRO A 81 10.40 16.28 29.20
C PRO A 81 10.61 14.84 29.69
N ARG A 82 9.54 14.10 30.02
CA ARG A 82 9.63 12.68 30.42
C ARG A 82 10.02 11.79 29.24
N ILE A 83 9.77 12.23 28.01
CA ILE A 83 10.01 11.46 26.79
C ILE A 83 11.35 11.92 26.21
N ASN A 84 12.38 11.09 26.31
CA ASN A 84 13.71 11.37 25.76
C ASN A 84 14.04 10.44 24.58
N ARG A 85 13.49 9.24 24.60
CA ARG A 85 13.70 8.18 23.60
C ARG A 85 12.37 7.58 23.19
N VAL A 86 12.34 6.97 22.00
CA VAL A 86 11.18 6.19 21.52
C VAL A 86 10.75 5.14 22.54
N THR A 87 11.71 4.50 23.21
CA THR A 87 11.45 3.45 24.21
C THR A 87 10.70 3.94 25.45
N ASP A 88 10.81 5.22 25.78
CA ASP A 88 10.18 5.78 26.99
C ASP A 88 8.65 5.76 26.87
N ILE A 89 8.15 5.77 25.63
CA ILE A 89 6.74 5.76 25.28
C ILE A 89 6.07 4.41 25.63
N PHE A 90 6.85 3.33 25.80
CA PHE A 90 6.34 2.03 26.24
C PHE A 90 6.39 1.84 27.77
N GLY A 91 6.86 2.85 28.51
CA GLY A 91 7.12 2.79 29.93
C GLY A 91 8.29 1.86 30.31
N ARG A 92 8.86 2.08 31.50
CA ARG A 92 10.04 1.31 31.97
C ARG A 92 9.77 -0.19 32.06
N THR A 93 8.63 -0.58 32.62
CA THR A 93 8.25 -1.98 32.83
C THR A 93 7.87 -2.67 31.52
N GLY A 94 7.12 -1.98 30.65
CA GLY A 94 6.74 -2.51 29.34
C GLY A 94 7.98 -2.74 28.47
N TRP A 95 8.88 -1.77 28.42
CA TRP A 95 10.14 -1.89 27.69
C TRP A 95 11.04 -3.02 28.22
N ALA A 96 11.16 -3.18 29.54
CA ALA A 96 11.94 -4.27 30.13
C ALA A 96 11.39 -5.66 29.73
N ARG A 97 10.06 -5.82 29.71
CA ARG A 97 9.39 -7.04 29.25
C ARG A 97 9.61 -7.29 27.76
N LEU A 98 9.53 -6.24 26.94
CA LEU A 98 9.77 -6.35 25.49
C LEU A 98 11.22 -6.75 25.19
N ARG A 99 12.19 -6.20 25.91
CA ARG A 99 13.61 -6.62 25.82
C ARG A 99 13.80 -8.08 26.21
N LEU A 100 13.18 -8.52 27.31
CA LEU A 100 13.24 -9.91 27.73
C LEU A 100 12.61 -10.84 26.69
N PHE A 101 11.50 -10.43 26.09
CA PHE A 101 10.85 -11.18 25.01
C PHE A 101 11.73 -11.26 23.76
N ARG A 102 12.34 -10.16 23.31
CA ARG A 102 13.31 -10.16 22.18
C ARG A 102 14.53 -11.02 22.46
N TRP A 103 15.06 -10.97 23.68
CA TRP A 103 16.15 -11.86 24.09
C TRP A 103 15.72 -13.33 24.07
N GLY A 104 14.54 -13.63 24.61
CA GLY A 104 13.99 -14.97 24.67
C GLY A 104 13.66 -15.56 23.31
N SER A 105 13.15 -14.76 22.37
CA SER A 105 12.90 -15.21 21.00
C SER A 105 14.20 -15.57 20.27
N ARG A 106 15.26 -14.77 20.44
CA ARG A 106 16.60 -15.05 19.89
C ARG A 106 17.28 -16.28 20.51
N HIS A 107 16.99 -16.60 21.77
CA HIS A 107 17.57 -17.73 22.50
C HIS A 107 16.57 -18.87 22.71
N ALA A 108 15.54 -18.99 21.86
CA ALA A 108 14.45 -19.93 22.06
C ALA A 108 14.93 -21.40 22.15
N SER A 109 16.00 -21.78 21.44
CA SER A 109 16.59 -23.12 21.52
C SER A 109 17.23 -23.39 22.88
N LEU A 110 18.03 -22.45 23.39
CA LEU A 110 18.65 -22.52 24.70
C LEU A 110 17.59 -22.60 25.80
N LEU A 111 16.56 -21.74 25.75
CA LEU A 111 15.47 -21.75 26.71
C LEU A 111 14.67 -23.06 26.69
N LYS A 112 14.45 -23.66 25.51
CA LYS A 112 13.84 -24.99 25.39
C LYS A 112 14.69 -26.05 26.07
N THR A 113 16.01 -26.05 25.85
CA THR A 113 16.93 -27.00 26.48
C THR A 113 16.93 -26.86 28.01
N ILE A 114 16.97 -25.62 28.51
CA ILE A 114 16.89 -25.34 29.95
C ILE A 114 15.55 -25.82 30.52
N ALA A 115 14.43 -25.52 29.86
CA ALA A 115 13.10 -25.93 30.32
C ALA A 115 12.93 -27.46 30.35
N ILE A 116 13.43 -28.18 29.33
CA ILE A 116 13.45 -29.65 29.29
C ILE A 116 14.34 -30.18 30.42
N GLY A 117 15.51 -29.59 30.62
CA GLY A 117 16.43 -29.96 31.71
C GLY A 117 15.80 -29.79 33.10
N ILE A 118 15.12 -28.67 33.34
CA ILE A 118 14.36 -28.42 34.58
C ILE A 118 13.23 -29.45 34.74
N GLY A 119 12.48 -29.75 33.66
CA GLY A 119 11.40 -30.74 33.70
C GLY A 119 11.90 -32.16 34.00
N ILE A 120 13.03 -32.56 33.42
CA ILE A 120 13.67 -33.86 33.71
C ILE A 120 14.18 -33.88 35.16
N ALA A 121 14.83 -32.83 35.63
CA ALA A 121 15.32 -32.74 37.01
C ALA A 121 14.18 -32.82 38.03
N GLU A 122 13.07 -32.13 37.78
CA GLU A 122 11.87 -32.18 38.63
C GLU A 122 11.24 -33.58 38.61
N PHE A 123 11.11 -34.21 37.43
CA PHE A 123 10.58 -35.55 37.30
C PHE A 123 11.42 -36.59 38.06
N VAL A 124 12.74 -36.54 37.92
CA VAL A 124 13.68 -37.40 38.66
C VAL A 124 13.60 -37.11 40.16
N GLY A 125 13.53 -35.84 40.56
CA GLY A 125 13.36 -35.44 41.95
C GLY A 125 12.11 -36.06 42.57
N LEU A 126 10.96 -35.97 41.90
CA LEU A 126 9.69 -36.56 42.34
C LEU A 126 9.76 -38.09 42.47
N LEU A 127 10.47 -38.78 41.57
CA LEU A 127 10.70 -40.23 41.68
C LEU A 127 11.54 -40.58 42.92
N CYS A 128 12.62 -39.83 43.17
CA CYS A 128 13.46 -40.02 44.36
C CYS A 128 12.72 -39.70 45.67
N VAL A 129 11.76 -38.75 45.65
CA VAL A 129 10.88 -38.49 46.79
C VAL A 129 10.01 -39.70 47.13
N GLY A 130 9.50 -40.42 46.13
CA GLY A 130 8.61 -41.57 46.31
C GLY A 130 9.23 -42.75 47.07
N GLU A 131 10.57 -42.91 46.99
CA GLU A 131 11.30 -43.93 47.76
C GLU A 131 11.80 -43.42 49.13
N SER A 132 11.88 -42.09 49.31
CA SER A 132 12.38 -41.49 50.55
C SER A 132 11.25 -41.31 51.58
N ARG A 133 11.48 -41.69 52.85
CA ARG A 133 10.57 -41.36 53.98
C ARG A 133 10.75 -39.92 54.51
N SER A 134 11.45 -39.08 53.76
CA SER A 134 11.91 -37.76 54.20
C SER A 134 10.89 -36.67 53.83
N TRP A 135 10.09 -36.23 54.80
CA TRP A 135 9.03 -35.23 54.57
C TRP A 135 9.57 -33.90 53.97
N TRP A 136 10.80 -33.53 54.30
CA TRP A 136 11.47 -32.33 53.78
C TRP A 136 11.75 -32.39 52.28
N MET A 137 11.99 -33.58 51.72
CA MET A 137 12.16 -33.77 50.27
C MET A 137 10.83 -33.62 49.53
N VAL A 138 9.75 -34.17 50.09
CA VAL A 138 8.38 -34.00 49.55
C VAL A 138 8.00 -32.52 49.50
N CYS A 139 8.24 -31.79 50.59
CA CYS A 139 7.94 -30.37 50.65
C CYS A 139 8.82 -29.54 49.71
N GLY A 140 10.09 -29.90 49.54
CA GLY A 140 10.98 -29.27 48.58
C GLY A 140 10.49 -29.42 47.14
N ALA A 141 10.11 -30.64 46.72
CA ALA A 141 9.58 -30.89 45.38
C ALA A 141 8.25 -30.15 45.15
N LEU A 142 7.33 -30.18 46.12
CA LEU A 142 6.07 -29.44 46.02
C LEU A 142 6.28 -27.91 45.92
N LEU A 143 7.27 -27.35 46.63
CA LEU A 143 7.64 -25.93 46.53
C LEU A 143 8.19 -25.57 45.15
N ILE A 144 9.04 -26.42 44.56
CA ILE A 144 9.59 -26.20 43.22
C ILE A 144 8.48 -26.30 42.17
N SER A 145 7.65 -27.33 42.23
CA SER A 145 6.45 -27.47 41.39
C SER A 145 5.51 -26.27 41.51
N ALA A 146 5.24 -25.80 42.72
CA ALA A 146 4.41 -24.61 42.95
C ALA A 146 5.05 -23.34 42.35
N LEU A 147 6.37 -23.17 42.47
CA LEU A 147 7.11 -22.06 41.88
C LEU A 147 7.08 -22.12 40.34
N LEU A 148 7.25 -23.31 39.74
CA LEU A 148 7.16 -23.51 38.30
C LEU A 148 5.76 -23.20 37.77
N LEU A 149 4.71 -23.69 38.45
CA LEU A 149 3.33 -23.36 38.10
C LEU A 149 3.02 -21.87 38.28
N TRP A 150 3.53 -21.25 39.34
CA TRP A 150 3.37 -19.82 39.57
C TRP A 150 4.07 -18.98 38.49
N THR A 151 5.32 -19.28 38.18
CA THR A 151 6.07 -18.59 37.11
C THR A 151 5.45 -18.81 35.72
N ALA A 152 4.99 -20.03 35.41
CA ALA A 152 4.24 -20.32 34.19
C ALA A 152 2.93 -19.53 34.12
N ARG A 153 2.18 -19.46 35.23
CA ARG A 153 0.96 -18.64 35.34
C ARG A 153 1.25 -17.16 35.15
N GLN A 154 2.28 -16.61 35.81
CA GLN A 154 2.67 -15.21 35.65
C GLN A 154 3.05 -14.89 34.19
N SER A 155 3.82 -15.78 33.57
CA SER A 155 4.21 -15.63 32.16
C SER A 155 2.99 -15.67 31.23
N ALA A 156 2.05 -16.59 31.47
CA ALA A 156 0.80 -16.68 30.70
C ALA A 156 -0.06 -15.42 30.87
N LEU A 157 -0.21 -14.89 32.10
CA LEU A 157 -0.96 -13.67 32.36
C LEU A 157 -0.35 -12.45 31.65
N VAL A 158 0.98 -12.35 31.60
CA VAL A 158 1.68 -11.28 30.88
C VAL A 158 1.48 -11.40 29.37
N LEU A 159 1.51 -12.61 28.80
CA LEU A 159 1.27 -12.82 27.37
C LEU A 159 -0.18 -12.53 26.97
N ILE A 160 -1.15 -12.87 27.83
CA ILE A 160 -2.58 -12.58 27.61
C ILE A 160 -2.85 -11.08 27.74
N GLY A 161 -2.21 -10.42 28.70
CA GLY A 161 -2.40 -9.01 28.96
C GLY A 161 -1.61 -8.07 28.05
N GLY A 162 -0.67 -8.56 27.24
CA GLY A 162 0.27 -7.75 26.46
C GLY A 162 1.53 -7.36 27.25
N LEU A 163 2.69 -7.30 26.56
CA LEU A 163 3.99 -7.01 27.19
C LEU A 163 4.12 -5.53 27.58
N ALA A 164 3.59 -4.62 26.77
CA ALA A 164 3.66 -3.18 26.95
C ALA A 164 2.28 -2.52 26.79
N ASP A 165 2.09 -1.44 27.54
CA ASP A 165 0.94 -0.54 27.45
C ASP A 165 1.20 0.55 26.42
N ILE A 166 0.15 1.02 25.76
CA ILE A 166 0.20 2.04 24.71
C ILE A 166 -0.44 3.36 25.14
N ARG A 167 -0.93 3.47 26.39
CA ARG A 167 -1.51 4.70 26.94
C ARG A 167 -0.58 5.91 26.83
N ASP A 168 0.68 5.75 27.24
CA ASP A 168 1.68 6.83 27.17
C ASP A 168 1.92 7.28 25.72
N PHE A 169 1.94 6.33 24.76
CA PHE A 169 2.00 6.63 23.32
C PHE A 169 0.79 7.43 22.85
N ARG A 170 -0.41 6.96 23.20
CA ARG A 170 -1.68 7.55 22.80
C ARG A 170 -1.78 8.99 23.30
N ASP A 171 -1.44 9.24 24.56
CA ASP A 171 -1.52 10.57 25.17
C ASP A 171 -0.45 11.52 24.59
N ALA A 172 0.75 11.02 24.33
CA ALA A 172 1.79 11.75 23.63
C ALA A 172 1.34 12.18 22.22
N LEU A 173 0.77 11.24 21.44
CA LEU A 173 0.25 11.52 20.11
C LEU A 173 -0.92 12.50 20.15
N ALA A 174 -1.86 12.34 21.09
CA ALA A 174 -2.99 13.25 21.26
C ALA A 174 -2.54 14.69 21.52
N THR A 175 -1.55 14.86 22.40
CA THR A 175 -0.98 16.17 22.74
C THR A 175 -0.31 16.80 21.52
N LEU A 176 0.46 16.00 20.77
CA LEU A 176 1.19 16.45 19.60
C LEU A 176 0.26 16.87 18.45
N LEU A 177 -0.79 16.10 18.19
CA LEU A 177 -1.83 16.44 17.21
C LEU A 177 -2.61 17.70 17.61
N GLN A 178 -3.00 17.82 18.88
CA GLN A 178 -3.72 19.00 19.37
C GLN A 178 -2.90 20.27 19.23
N HIS A 179 -1.62 20.23 19.63
CA HIS A 179 -0.72 21.38 19.55
C HIS A 179 -0.50 21.84 18.10
N ARG A 180 -0.45 20.92 17.14
CA ARG A 180 -0.29 21.26 15.71
C ARG A 180 -1.56 21.79 15.07
N MET A 181 -2.68 21.11 15.26
CA MET A 181 -3.91 21.42 14.54
C MET A 181 -4.70 22.55 15.19
N PHE A 182 -4.64 22.67 16.51
CA PHE A 182 -5.45 23.61 17.28
C PHE A 182 -4.64 24.28 18.40
N PRO A 183 -3.58 25.05 18.07
CA PRO A 183 -2.69 25.66 19.06
C PRO A 183 -3.41 26.63 20.02
N GLY A 184 -4.54 27.21 19.61
CA GLY A 184 -5.32 28.16 20.41
C GLY A 184 -6.35 27.55 21.37
N THR A 185 -6.57 26.23 21.34
CA THR A 185 -7.55 25.55 22.21
C THR A 185 -6.92 24.34 22.91
N PRO A 186 -6.20 24.57 24.02
CA PRO A 186 -5.60 23.50 24.81
C PRO A 186 -6.64 22.49 25.28
N GLY A 187 -6.33 21.20 25.18
CA GLY A 187 -7.21 20.11 25.62
C GLY A 187 -8.33 19.75 24.65
N ARG A 188 -8.44 20.40 23.48
CA ARG A 188 -9.36 19.97 22.42
C ARG A 188 -8.89 18.62 21.87
N VAL A 189 -9.76 17.62 21.92
CA VAL A 189 -9.50 16.31 21.30
C VAL A 189 -9.54 16.46 19.77
N VAL A 190 -8.53 15.95 19.09
CA VAL A 190 -8.51 15.85 17.63
C VAL A 190 -9.24 14.58 17.22
N THR A 191 -10.32 14.70 16.46
CA THR A 191 -11.16 13.56 16.04
C THR A 191 -11.04 13.28 14.55
N MET A 192 -11.51 12.12 14.10
CA MET A 192 -11.52 11.78 12.66
C MET A 192 -12.29 12.80 11.84
N GLY A 193 -13.34 13.41 12.40
CA GLY A 193 -14.14 14.46 11.73
C GLY A 193 -13.41 15.77 11.44
N ASP A 194 -12.21 15.98 12.01
CA ASP A 194 -11.36 17.15 11.74
C ASP A 194 -10.59 17.06 10.40
N PHE A 195 -10.62 15.89 9.75
CA PHE A 195 -9.92 15.59 8.50
C PHE A 195 -10.87 15.58 7.30
N GLY A 196 -10.33 15.76 6.08
CA GLY A 196 -11.13 15.90 4.86
C GLY A 196 -11.89 17.24 4.74
N ARG A 197 -11.53 18.23 5.56
CA ARG A 197 -12.09 19.59 5.59
C ARG A 197 -10.97 20.62 5.76
N ASP A 198 -11.25 21.90 5.48
CA ASP A 198 -10.31 23.02 5.62
C ASP A 198 -8.96 22.82 4.90
N GLY A 199 -8.98 22.16 3.73
CA GLY A 199 -7.78 21.88 2.95
C GLY A 199 -6.87 20.78 3.52
N ARG A 200 -7.31 20.05 4.56
CA ARG A 200 -6.60 18.87 5.07
C ARG A 200 -7.00 17.62 4.27
N PRO A 201 -6.06 16.70 4.02
CA PRO A 201 -6.40 15.42 3.40
C PRO A 201 -7.38 14.63 4.27
N THR A 202 -8.19 13.78 3.64
CA THR A 202 -8.97 12.78 4.39
C THR A 202 -8.01 11.76 5.04
N LEU A 203 -8.29 11.35 6.28
CA LEU A 203 -7.45 10.41 7.03
C LEU A 203 -8.22 9.11 7.24
N LYS A 204 -7.65 7.97 6.85
CA LYS A 204 -8.27 6.65 7.04
C LYS A 204 -7.32 5.71 7.78
N ILE A 205 -7.78 5.08 8.86
CA ILE A 205 -6.96 4.18 9.68
C ILE A 205 -7.63 2.82 9.77
N VAL A 206 -6.86 1.76 9.53
CA VAL A 206 -7.37 0.38 9.61
C VAL A 206 -6.97 -0.28 10.92
N SER A 207 -7.93 -0.97 11.55
CA SER A 207 -7.73 -1.80 12.74
C SER A 207 -8.54 -3.09 12.63
N ALA A 208 -8.19 -4.09 13.44
CA ALA A 208 -8.93 -5.34 13.55
C ALA A 208 -9.84 -5.28 14.79
N ASN A 209 -11.16 -5.31 14.57
CA ASN A 209 -12.15 -5.42 15.64
C ASN A 209 -12.25 -6.89 16.08
N LEU A 210 -11.76 -7.18 17.29
CA LEU A 210 -11.80 -8.51 17.88
C LEU A 210 -13.17 -8.87 18.45
N SER A 211 -13.98 -7.89 18.84
CA SER A 211 -15.34 -8.14 19.35
C SER A 211 -16.24 -8.70 18.25
N GLU A 212 -16.09 -8.22 17.02
CA GLU A 212 -16.90 -8.62 15.86
C GLU A 212 -16.18 -9.53 14.86
N CYS A 213 -14.88 -9.77 15.06
CA CYS A 213 -14.01 -10.49 14.13
C CYS A 213 -14.01 -9.89 12.71
N LYS A 214 -13.93 -8.56 12.61
CA LYS A 214 -14.02 -7.82 11.34
C LYS A 214 -12.93 -6.76 11.21
N LEU A 215 -12.65 -6.38 9.97
CA LEU A 215 -11.93 -5.15 9.69
C LEU A 215 -12.76 -3.95 10.17
N HIS A 216 -12.12 -3.02 10.85
CA HIS A 216 -12.69 -1.73 11.20
C HIS A 216 -11.90 -0.62 10.51
N LEU A 217 -12.63 0.28 9.84
CA LEU A 217 -12.07 1.44 9.17
C LEU A 217 -12.48 2.70 9.93
N PHE A 218 -11.52 3.34 10.57
CA PHE A 218 -11.71 4.67 11.13
C PHE A 218 -11.59 5.70 10.00
N SER A 219 -12.61 6.53 9.83
CA SER A 219 -12.65 7.57 8.79
C SER A 219 -13.59 8.72 9.19
N PRO A 220 -13.45 9.91 8.59
CA PRO A 220 -14.34 11.05 8.88
C PRO A 220 -15.82 10.73 8.60
N GLU A 221 -16.09 9.84 7.64
CA GLU A 221 -17.45 9.49 7.21
C GLU A 221 -18.10 8.45 8.15
N ARG A 222 -17.31 7.52 8.70
CA ARG A 222 -17.82 6.40 9.50
C ARG A 222 -17.72 6.61 11.00
N THR A 223 -16.67 7.29 11.46
CA THR A 223 -16.33 7.43 12.89
C THR A 223 -15.87 8.86 13.22
N PRO A 224 -16.65 9.90 12.88
CA PRO A 224 -16.23 11.31 13.01
C PRO A 224 -15.86 11.72 14.44
N ASP A 225 -16.49 11.10 15.45
CA ASP A 225 -16.33 11.46 16.86
C ASP A 225 -15.15 10.75 17.54
N VAL A 226 -14.56 9.74 16.89
CA VAL A 226 -13.44 8.98 17.46
C VAL A 226 -12.18 9.84 17.45
N ALA A 227 -11.47 9.89 18.58
CA ALA A 227 -10.19 10.58 18.67
C ALA A 227 -9.15 9.89 17.77
N VAL A 228 -8.39 10.66 17.00
CA VAL A 228 -7.37 10.11 16.10
C VAL A 228 -6.31 9.34 16.87
N ALA A 229 -5.91 9.81 18.05
CA ALA A 229 -4.97 9.12 18.91
C ALA A 229 -5.48 7.73 19.36
N ASP A 230 -6.79 7.58 19.61
CA ASP A 230 -7.41 6.30 19.95
C ASP A 230 -7.50 5.38 18.73
N ALA A 231 -7.82 5.92 17.55
CA ALA A 231 -7.82 5.16 16.29
C ALA A 231 -6.41 4.63 15.94
N VAL A 232 -5.37 5.46 16.11
CA VAL A 232 -3.97 5.02 15.92
C VAL A 232 -3.59 3.99 16.98
N ALA A 233 -3.92 4.20 18.26
CA ALA A 233 -3.66 3.22 19.33
C ALA A 233 -4.28 1.85 19.00
N ALA A 234 -5.54 1.83 18.59
CA ALA A 234 -6.23 0.62 18.13
C ALA A 234 -5.53 -0.05 16.93
N SER A 235 -4.90 0.73 16.05
CA SER A 235 -4.21 0.23 14.84
C SER A 235 -2.81 -0.33 15.10
N ILE A 236 -2.16 0.02 16.21
CA ILE A 236 -0.77 -0.38 16.52
C ILE A 236 -0.67 -1.48 17.60
N CYS A 237 -1.79 -1.94 18.13
CA CYS A 237 -1.86 -2.96 19.19
C CYS A 237 -1.52 -4.36 18.65
N LEU A 238 -0.24 -4.58 18.36
CA LEU A 238 0.28 -5.85 17.86
C LEU A 238 0.03 -6.98 18.88
N PRO A 239 -0.64 -8.09 18.48
CA PRO A 239 -0.97 -9.17 19.41
C PRO A 239 0.24 -9.68 20.19
N VAL A 240 0.02 -10.05 21.45
CA VAL A 240 1.04 -10.49 22.41
C VAL A 240 1.98 -9.37 22.85
N ILE A 241 2.37 -8.45 21.97
CA ILE A 241 3.33 -7.39 22.26
C ILE A 241 2.68 -6.21 22.99
N PHE A 242 1.57 -5.70 22.46
CA PHE A 242 0.84 -4.57 23.04
C PHE A 242 -0.53 -5.02 23.56
N GLN A 243 -0.99 -4.38 24.63
CA GLN A 243 -2.32 -4.66 25.17
C GLN A 243 -3.39 -4.27 24.13
N PRO A 244 -4.46 -5.09 23.92
CA PRO A 244 -5.57 -4.68 23.07
C PRO A 244 -6.19 -3.36 23.53
N TRP A 245 -6.58 -2.51 22.58
CA TRP A 245 -7.17 -1.21 22.87
C TRP A 245 -8.69 -1.29 22.89
N ALA A 246 -9.35 -0.55 23.78
CA ALA A 246 -10.80 -0.52 23.86
C ALA A 246 -11.34 0.87 23.53
N ILE A 247 -12.28 0.95 22.59
CA ILE A 247 -13.05 2.16 22.27
C ILE A 247 -14.53 1.79 22.38
N ASP A 248 -15.28 2.49 23.22
CA ASP A 248 -16.72 2.27 23.44
C ASP A 248 -17.13 0.78 23.59
N GLN A 249 -16.38 0.06 24.43
CA GLN A 249 -16.54 -1.39 24.72
C GLN A 249 -16.14 -2.35 23.60
N THR A 250 -15.70 -1.84 22.45
CA THR A 250 -15.17 -2.64 21.36
C THR A 250 -13.67 -2.81 21.52
N ILE A 251 -13.17 -4.05 21.38
CA ILE A 251 -11.75 -4.37 21.53
C ILE A 251 -11.09 -4.45 20.17
N PHE A 252 -9.96 -3.76 20.04
CA PHE A 252 -9.20 -3.61 18.82
C PHE A 252 -7.76 -4.11 18.98
N VAL A 253 -7.22 -4.62 17.88
CA VAL A 253 -5.79 -4.94 17.71
C VAL A 253 -5.30 -4.46 16.36
N ASP A 254 -4.00 -4.61 16.14
CA ASP A 254 -3.33 -4.17 14.92
C ASP A 254 -4.06 -4.62 13.64
N GLY A 255 -4.35 -3.64 12.78
CA GLY A 255 -5.08 -3.85 11.54
C GLY A 255 -4.34 -4.71 10.52
N GLY A 256 -3.02 -4.88 10.66
CA GLY A 256 -2.18 -5.66 9.77
C GLY A 256 -2.64 -7.11 9.64
N ILE A 257 -3.27 -7.66 10.70
CA ILE A 257 -3.78 -9.03 10.73
C ILE A 257 -4.88 -9.25 9.69
N VAL A 258 -5.61 -8.19 9.35
CA VAL A 258 -6.76 -8.26 8.43
C VAL A 258 -6.46 -7.52 7.12
N SER A 259 -5.90 -6.31 7.18
CA SER A 259 -5.52 -5.53 6.00
C SER A 259 -4.31 -4.66 6.29
N ASN A 260 -3.14 -5.16 5.87
CA ASN A 260 -1.87 -4.47 6.12
C ASN A 260 -1.60 -3.29 5.19
N LEU A 261 -2.16 -3.29 3.97
CA LEU A 261 -1.98 -2.22 3.00
C LEU A 261 -3.34 -1.65 2.58
N PRO A 262 -3.77 -0.53 3.18
CA PRO A 262 -5.12 -0.01 3.00
C PRO A 262 -5.19 0.94 1.80
N ALA A 263 -5.07 0.42 0.57
CA ALA A 263 -5.18 1.21 -0.67
C ALA A 263 -6.64 1.38 -1.17
N TRP A 264 -7.48 0.39 -0.94
CA TRP A 264 -8.91 0.34 -1.26
C TRP A 264 -9.82 1.36 -0.53
N PRO A 265 -9.48 1.96 0.64
CA PRO A 265 -10.39 2.86 1.31
C PRO A 265 -10.76 4.11 0.51
N PHE A 266 -10.01 4.45 -0.53
CA PHE A 266 -10.25 5.64 -1.35
C PHE A 266 -11.03 5.37 -2.65
N ASP A 267 -11.64 4.20 -2.83
CA ASP A 267 -12.37 3.85 -4.05
C ASP A 267 -13.40 4.92 -4.44
N GLU A 268 -14.23 5.36 -3.50
CA GLU A 268 -15.27 6.37 -3.72
C GLU A 268 -14.67 7.76 -4.03
N GLU A 269 -13.63 8.17 -3.29
CA GLU A 269 -12.98 9.46 -3.53
C GLU A 269 -12.24 9.51 -4.88
N ARG A 270 -11.76 8.37 -5.37
CA ARG A 270 -11.12 8.24 -6.69
C ARG A 270 -12.12 8.38 -7.82
N GLU A 271 -13.37 7.96 -7.62
CA GLU A 271 -14.43 8.22 -8.59
C GLU A 271 -14.74 9.72 -8.73
N LEU A 272 -14.57 10.49 -7.63
CA LEU A 272 -14.76 11.94 -7.61
C LEU A 272 -13.56 12.71 -8.16
N ASP A 273 -12.34 12.19 -7.98
CA ASP A 273 -11.09 12.78 -8.47
C ASP A 273 -10.26 11.78 -9.30
N PRO A 274 -10.69 11.47 -10.54
CA PRO A 274 -10.06 10.45 -11.38
C PRO A 274 -8.66 10.84 -11.88
N GLU A 275 -8.24 12.10 -11.69
CA GLU A 275 -6.89 12.55 -12.04
C GLU A 275 -5.88 12.39 -10.89
N ALA A 276 -6.34 12.09 -9.67
CA ALA A 276 -5.45 11.88 -8.54
C ALA A 276 -4.82 10.47 -8.58
N LEU A 277 -3.50 10.41 -8.41
CA LEU A 277 -2.77 9.14 -8.37
C LEU A 277 -3.05 8.39 -7.06
N THR A 278 -3.07 7.07 -7.09
CA THR A 278 -3.08 6.26 -5.86
C THR A 278 -1.72 5.60 -5.66
N ILE A 279 -1.07 5.91 -4.54
CA ILE A 279 0.27 5.44 -4.21
C ILE A 279 0.18 4.57 -2.96
N ALA A 280 0.42 3.28 -3.11
CA ALA A 280 0.42 2.32 -2.02
C ALA A 280 1.86 1.99 -1.64
N ILE A 281 2.29 2.38 -0.44
CA ILE A 281 3.65 2.20 0.06
C ILE A 281 3.67 1.01 1.02
N ALA A 282 4.33 -0.06 0.59
CA ALA A 282 4.43 -1.31 1.30
C ALA A 282 5.87 -1.55 1.77
N ILE A 283 6.01 -2.12 2.96
CA ILE A 283 7.29 -2.60 3.47
C ILE A 283 7.47 -4.04 3.00
N ALA A 284 8.51 -4.27 2.19
CA ALA A 284 8.85 -5.60 1.70
C ALA A 284 9.25 -6.52 2.87
N ASP A 285 8.79 -7.76 2.82
CA ASP A 285 9.26 -8.78 3.75
C ASP A 285 10.50 -9.47 3.16
N PRO A 286 11.66 -9.49 3.85
CA PRO A 286 12.82 -10.20 3.35
C PRO A 286 12.47 -11.66 3.05
N THR A 287 12.79 -12.07 1.83
CA THR A 287 12.55 -13.33 1.13
C THR A 287 13.26 -14.54 1.77
N HIS A 288 13.13 -14.71 3.08
CA HIS A 288 13.47 -15.95 3.75
C HIS A 288 12.19 -16.75 3.94
N THR A 289 11.93 -17.72 3.06
CA THR A 289 11.05 -18.86 3.38
C THR A 289 11.61 -19.53 4.63
N PRO A 290 11.04 -19.31 5.82
CA PRO A 290 11.59 -19.88 7.03
C PRO A 290 11.28 -21.38 7.00
N VAL A 291 12.27 -22.24 7.29
CA VAL A 291 11.98 -23.64 7.60
C VAL A 291 11.22 -23.66 8.93
N ILE A 292 9.90 -23.80 8.87
CA ILE A 292 9.05 -23.81 10.07
C ILE A 292 9.23 -25.16 10.78
N GLY A 293 10.01 -25.16 11.87
CA GLY A 293 10.06 -26.31 12.79
C GLY A 293 8.74 -26.49 13.55
N ARG A 294 8.47 -27.72 14.06
CA ARG A 294 7.24 -28.10 14.80
C ARG A 294 6.81 -27.15 15.93
N PHE A 295 7.72 -26.36 16.48
CA PHE A 295 7.47 -25.43 17.61
C PHE A 295 7.60 -23.94 17.25
N ASN A 296 7.80 -23.58 15.98
CA ASN A 296 7.95 -22.19 15.53
C ASN A 296 6.74 -21.71 14.70
N TRP A 297 5.63 -22.46 14.70
CA TRP A 297 4.46 -22.19 13.86
C TRP A 297 3.65 -20.97 14.31
N LEU A 298 3.58 -20.67 15.62
CA LEU A 298 2.73 -19.58 16.14
C LEU A 298 3.26 -18.18 15.75
N PRO A 299 4.56 -17.85 15.95
CA PRO A 299 5.12 -16.60 15.43
C PRO A 299 5.06 -16.51 13.89
N ALA A 300 5.22 -17.65 13.20
CA ALA A 300 5.07 -17.71 11.75
C ALA A 300 3.63 -17.39 11.33
N ALA A 301 2.61 -17.95 11.99
CA ALA A 301 1.21 -17.68 11.71
C ALA A 301 0.85 -16.19 11.92
N ILE A 302 1.38 -15.56 12.99
CA ILE A 302 1.18 -14.13 13.23
C ILE A 302 1.85 -13.30 12.12
N ARG A 303 3.10 -13.61 11.75
CA ARG A 303 3.79 -12.94 10.63
C ARG A 303 3.04 -13.14 9.32
N THR A 304 2.56 -14.35 9.03
CA THR A 304 1.74 -14.63 7.83
C THR A 304 0.44 -13.86 7.83
N ALA A 305 -0.25 -13.72 8.97
CA ALA A 305 -1.46 -12.91 9.04
C ALA A 305 -1.16 -11.41 8.77
N LEU A 306 -0.07 -10.89 9.34
CA LEU A 306 0.34 -9.49 9.21
C LEU A 306 0.86 -9.13 7.80
N PHE A 307 1.62 -10.03 7.16
CA PHE A 307 2.32 -9.74 5.90
C PHE A 307 1.76 -10.50 4.69
N GLY A 308 1.11 -11.64 4.91
CA GLY A 308 0.52 -12.46 3.84
C GLY A 308 -0.80 -11.91 3.30
N SER A 309 -1.45 -10.97 4.00
CA SER A 309 -2.68 -10.31 3.53
C SER A 309 -2.43 -9.23 2.47
N GLY A 310 -1.18 -8.75 2.31
CA GLY A 310 -0.82 -7.69 1.37
C GLY A 310 -1.19 -8.02 -0.08
N GLU A 311 -0.94 -9.27 -0.50
CA GLU A 311 -1.17 -9.75 -1.86
C GLU A 311 -2.66 -9.82 -2.24
N LEU A 312 -3.56 -9.99 -1.26
CA LEU A 312 -5.02 -10.00 -1.46
C LEU A 312 -5.60 -8.59 -1.51
N ASN A 313 -5.09 -7.65 -0.71
CA ASN A 313 -5.59 -6.27 -0.66
C ASN A 313 -5.28 -5.46 -1.93
N LEU A 314 -4.23 -5.86 -2.66
CA LEU A 314 -3.80 -5.23 -3.91
C LEU A 314 -4.75 -5.47 -5.09
N ARG A 315 -5.54 -6.56 -5.06
CA ARG A 315 -6.50 -6.91 -6.13
C ARG A 315 -7.78 -6.08 -6.13
N ALA A 316 -8.01 -5.29 -5.08
CA ALA A 316 -9.24 -4.54 -4.90
C ALA A 316 -9.15 -3.10 -5.44
N SER A 317 -7.95 -2.52 -5.56
CA SER A 317 -7.78 -1.11 -5.91
C SER A 317 -7.39 -0.91 -7.38
N GLY A 318 -8.41 -0.68 -8.21
CA GLY A 318 -8.40 -0.44 -9.68
C GLY A 318 -7.31 0.44 -10.33
N GLN A 319 -6.49 1.15 -9.55
CA GLN A 319 -5.54 2.20 -9.99
C GLN A 319 -4.41 2.44 -8.97
N SER A 320 -3.96 1.44 -8.21
CA SER A 320 -2.89 1.63 -7.21
C SER A 320 -1.50 1.29 -7.78
N GLU A 321 -0.59 2.24 -7.76
CA GLU A 321 0.84 1.97 -7.97
C GLU A 321 1.50 1.61 -6.63
N GLN A 322 2.16 0.45 -6.60
CA GLN A 322 2.75 -0.09 -5.38
C GLN A 322 4.25 0.21 -5.32
N LEU A 323 4.63 0.90 -4.25
CA LEU A 323 6.02 1.13 -3.88
C LEU A 323 6.42 0.15 -2.78
N GLU A 324 7.18 -0.88 -3.15
CA GLU A 324 7.78 -1.80 -2.18
C GLU A 324 9.16 -1.28 -1.74
N LEU A 325 9.31 -1.13 -0.42
CA LEU A 325 10.52 -0.62 0.22
C LEU A 325 11.12 -1.69 1.14
N GLU A 326 12.41 -1.97 0.94
CA GLU A 326 13.15 -2.92 1.76
C GLU A 326 13.72 -2.22 3.00
N SER A 327 13.35 -2.72 4.18
CA SER A 327 13.79 -2.18 5.47
C SER A 327 14.91 -3.03 6.05
N ARG A 328 15.93 -2.39 6.64
CA ARG A 328 17.03 -3.08 7.34
C ARG A 328 16.67 -3.49 8.77
N LEU A 329 15.65 -2.84 9.32
CA LEU A 329 15.22 -3.02 10.71
C LEU A 329 14.36 -4.27 10.89
N GLU A 330 14.37 -4.86 12.09
CA GLU A 330 13.34 -5.82 12.51
C GLU A 330 12.09 -5.11 13.04
N LEU A 331 10.98 -5.84 13.12
CA LEU A 331 9.67 -5.29 13.54
C LEU A 331 9.69 -4.63 14.93
N LEU A 332 10.54 -5.13 15.85
CA LEU A 332 10.59 -4.71 17.25
C LEU A 332 11.87 -3.94 17.62
N ASP A 333 12.64 -3.44 16.64
CA ASP A 333 13.90 -2.70 16.85
C ASP A 333 13.68 -1.25 17.29
N PHE A 334 12.82 -1.00 18.28
CA PHE A 334 12.52 0.35 18.80
C PHE A 334 13.67 1.01 19.58
N ASP A 335 14.77 0.29 19.82
CA ASP A 335 16.01 0.78 20.44
C ASP A 335 17.15 1.00 19.44
N MET A 336 16.82 1.14 18.16
CA MET A 336 17.76 1.53 17.11
C MET A 336 18.51 2.83 17.46
N THR A 337 19.72 2.97 16.94
CA THR A 337 20.48 4.21 17.11
C THR A 337 19.88 5.32 16.24
N LEU A 338 20.18 6.58 16.58
CA LEU A 338 19.75 7.71 15.76
C LEU A 338 20.36 7.62 14.34
N ASP A 339 21.59 7.12 14.22
CA ASP A 339 22.26 6.96 12.92
C ASP A 339 21.58 5.89 12.06
N ASP A 340 21.20 4.74 12.66
CA ASP A 340 20.42 3.71 11.96
C ASP A 340 19.07 4.26 11.51
N ALA A 341 18.40 5.01 12.38
CA ALA A 341 17.12 5.65 12.07
C ALA A 341 17.25 6.63 10.89
N ARG A 342 18.28 7.49 10.91
CA ARG A 342 18.57 8.43 9.82
C ARG A 342 18.90 7.70 8.52
N GLN A 343 19.66 6.62 8.58
CA GLN A 343 20.01 5.83 7.40
C GLN A 343 18.78 5.15 6.78
N GLU A 344 17.89 4.61 7.61
CA GLU A 344 16.63 3.99 7.14
C GLU A 344 15.76 4.99 6.39
N VAL A 345 15.69 6.25 6.85
CA VAL A 345 14.97 7.33 6.15
C VAL A 345 15.63 7.65 4.80
N ARG A 346 16.96 7.76 4.75
CA ARG A 346 17.70 8.01 3.49
C ARG A 346 17.47 6.91 2.47
N ASP A 347 17.49 5.65 2.92
CA ASP A 347 17.28 4.49 2.06
C ASP A 347 15.85 4.50 1.49
N GLY A 348 14.85 4.78 2.34
CA GLY A 348 13.47 4.92 1.92
C GLY A 348 13.27 6.05 0.91
N GLU A 349 13.90 7.22 1.14
CA GLU A 349 13.86 8.38 0.23
C GLU A 349 14.47 8.06 -1.14
N ALA A 350 15.66 7.44 -1.16
CA ALA A 350 16.34 7.07 -2.39
C ALA A 350 15.54 6.02 -3.20
N ALA A 351 15.07 4.96 -2.52
CA ALA A 351 14.30 3.90 -3.16
C ALA A 351 12.94 4.38 -3.68
N ALA A 352 12.26 5.24 -2.92
CA ALA A 352 11.01 5.87 -3.34
C ALA A 352 11.24 6.83 -4.52
N GLY A 353 12.26 7.68 -4.43
CA GLY A 353 12.53 8.73 -5.42
C GLY A 353 12.74 8.18 -6.83
N VAL A 354 13.57 7.16 -6.99
CA VAL A 354 13.85 6.54 -8.30
C VAL A 354 12.57 6.00 -8.95
N ARG A 355 11.70 5.33 -8.17
CA ARG A 355 10.45 4.77 -8.67
C ARG A 355 9.42 5.86 -8.97
N LEU A 356 9.27 6.83 -8.08
CA LEU A 356 8.36 7.96 -8.26
C LEU A 356 8.74 8.80 -9.49
N ASP A 357 10.03 9.02 -9.77
CA ASP A 357 10.45 9.75 -10.99
C ASP A 357 10.09 9.01 -12.26
N LYS A 358 10.30 7.69 -12.28
CA LYS A 358 9.90 6.84 -13.41
C LYS A 358 8.38 6.90 -13.65
N TRP A 359 7.59 6.96 -12.57
CA TRP A 359 6.12 6.94 -12.64
C TRP A 359 5.49 8.30 -12.91
N LEU A 360 5.88 9.36 -12.19
CA LEU A 360 5.24 10.67 -12.22
C LEU A 360 5.62 11.49 -13.46
N PHE A 361 6.86 11.38 -13.95
CA PHE A 361 7.36 12.29 -14.98
C PHE A 361 7.59 11.63 -16.33
N ARG A 362 8.06 10.38 -16.38
CA ARG A 362 8.42 9.77 -17.67
C ARG A 362 7.29 9.06 -18.38
N ARG A 363 6.52 8.19 -17.71
CA ARG A 363 5.55 7.32 -18.41
C ARG A 363 4.32 8.06 -18.97
N PRO A 364 3.58 8.87 -18.20
CA PRO A 364 2.35 9.49 -18.70
C PRO A 364 2.58 10.50 -19.83
N ASP A 365 3.60 11.35 -19.70
CA ASP A 365 3.92 12.35 -20.72
C ASP A 365 4.44 11.70 -21.99
N LEU A 366 5.25 10.64 -21.85
CA LEU A 366 5.74 9.88 -22.99
C LEU A 366 4.62 9.15 -23.72
N TYR A 367 3.73 8.45 -23.02
CA TYR A 367 2.58 7.79 -23.64
C TYR A 367 1.62 8.80 -24.30
N ARG A 368 1.38 9.96 -23.69
CA ARG A 368 0.58 11.02 -24.32
C ARG A 368 1.27 11.61 -25.55
N THR A 369 2.59 11.78 -25.51
CA THR A 369 3.38 12.26 -26.66
C THR A 369 3.33 11.24 -27.80
N LEU A 370 3.57 9.97 -27.50
CA LEU A 370 3.44 8.86 -28.44
C LEU A 370 2.03 8.79 -29.07
N CYS A 371 0.97 8.97 -28.29
CA CYS A 371 -0.40 9.01 -28.82
C CYS A 371 -0.65 10.22 -29.72
N LYS A 372 -0.09 11.39 -29.40
CA LYS A 372 -0.18 12.59 -30.25
C LYS A 372 0.55 12.38 -31.58
N GLU A 373 1.77 11.86 -31.53
CA GLU A 373 2.59 11.58 -32.72
C GLU A 373 1.96 10.49 -33.59
N THR A 374 1.46 9.42 -32.97
CA THR A 374 0.71 8.36 -33.66
C THR A 374 -0.54 8.91 -34.31
N ARG A 375 -1.26 9.83 -33.67
CA ARG A 375 -2.44 10.45 -34.27
C ARG A 375 -2.07 11.30 -35.48
N SER A 376 -1.02 12.11 -35.38
CA SER A 376 -0.53 12.91 -36.51
C SER A 376 -0.11 12.03 -37.69
N LEU A 377 0.60 10.92 -37.42
CA LEU A 377 0.96 9.92 -38.43
C LEU A 377 -0.29 9.28 -39.07
N ALA A 378 -1.26 8.88 -38.25
CA ALA A 378 -2.52 8.30 -38.74
C ALA A 378 -3.30 9.31 -39.59
N ASP A 379 -3.35 10.58 -39.18
CA ASP A 379 -4.01 11.66 -39.91
C ASP A 379 -3.34 11.90 -41.26
N GLU A 380 -2.01 11.98 -41.32
CA GLU A 380 -1.25 12.16 -42.57
C GLU A 380 -1.48 11.00 -43.55
N ILE A 381 -1.26 9.76 -43.09
CA ILE A 381 -1.36 8.56 -43.93
C ILE A 381 -2.80 8.31 -44.40
N LEU A 382 -3.78 8.43 -43.50
CA LEU A 382 -5.17 8.14 -43.83
C LEU A 382 -5.83 9.25 -44.64
N THR A 383 -5.43 10.51 -44.48
CA THR A 383 -5.95 11.64 -45.29
C THR A 383 -5.60 11.47 -46.76
N GLU A 384 -4.38 11.04 -47.06
CA GLU A 384 -3.94 10.73 -48.43
C GLU A 384 -4.73 9.55 -49.01
N ALA A 385 -4.88 8.46 -48.24
CA ALA A 385 -5.60 7.27 -48.67
C ALA A 385 -7.12 7.47 -48.82
N LEU A 386 -7.71 8.40 -48.05
CA LEU A 386 -9.15 8.67 -48.00
C LEU A 386 -9.57 9.94 -48.76
N ASN A 387 -8.72 10.50 -49.64
CA ASN A 387 -9.04 11.70 -50.42
C ASN A 387 -9.55 12.89 -49.56
N ASN A 388 -8.88 13.20 -48.45
CA ASN A 388 -9.24 14.28 -47.51
C ASN A 388 -10.53 14.08 -46.69
N THR A 389 -11.01 12.85 -46.52
CA THR A 389 -12.15 12.54 -45.62
C THR A 389 -11.77 11.61 -44.46
N ALA A 390 -10.57 11.77 -43.89
CA ALA A 390 -10.11 10.93 -42.77
C ALA A 390 -10.98 11.03 -41.50
N GLY A 391 -11.83 12.05 -41.42
CA GLY A 391 -12.74 12.25 -40.30
C GLY A 391 -11.98 12.51 -39.01
N ARG A 392 -12.54 12.10 -37.88
CA ARG A 392 -11.93 12.25 -36.56
C ARG A 392 -11.22 10.96 -36.16
N ILE A 393 -9.90 11.04 -36.01
CA ILE A 393 -9.07 9.92 -35.56
C ILE A 393 -8.77 10.03 -34.06
N ARG A 394 -8.87 8.88 -33.39
CA ARG A 394 -8.43 8.67 -32.02
C ARG A 394 -7.23 7.76 -31.95
N VAL A 395 -6.38 8.00 -30.97
CA VAL A 395 -5.38 7.03 -30.51
C VAL A 395 -5.53 6.82 -29.02
N ALA A 396 -5.45 5.58 -28.56
CA ALA A 396 -5.41 5.20 -27.15
C ALA A 396 -4.43 4.04 -26.95
N ILE A 397 -3.85 3.94 -25.76
CA ILE A 397 -3.00 2.82 -25.39
C ILE A 397 -3.79 1.90 -24.45
N ALA A 398 -3.91 0.65 -24.83
CA ALA A 398 -4.45 -0.39 -23.97
C ALA A 398 -3.33 -1.11 -23.23
N LEU A 399 -3.44 -1.13 -21.91
CA LEU A 399 -2.53 -1.83 -21.03
C LEU A 399 -3.23 -3.02 -20.39
N PRO A 400 -2.52 -4.12 -20.11
CA PRO A 400 -3.08 -5.21 -19.32
C PRO A 400 -3.50 -4.66 -17.96
N ASP A 401 -4.76 -4.88 -17.63
CA ASP A 401 -5.27 -4.44 -16.35
C ASP A 401 -4.74 -5.37 -15.24
N ARG A 402 -4.23 -4.79 -14.15
CA ARG A 402 -3.65 -5.57 -13.06
C ARG A 402 -4.72 -6.35 -12.29
N ASP A 403 -5.94 -5.83 -12.23
CA ASP A 403 -7.05 -6.40 -11.47
C ASP A 403 -7.88 -7.39 -12.31
N TYR A 404 -7.91 -7.18 -13.62
CA TYR A 404 -8.58 -8.04 -14.59
C TYR A 404 -7.58 -8.67 -15.57
N HIS A 405 -6.96 -9.80 -15.21
CA HIS A 405 -6.02 -10.54 -16.07
C HIS A 405 -6.57 -10.95 -17.45
N HIS A 406 -7.89 -10.90 -17.62
CA HIS A 406 -8.60 -11.15 -18.88
C HIS A 406 -9.16 -9.87 -19.50
N SER A 407 -8.62 -8.70 -19.18
CA SER A 407 -9.05 -7.42 -19.76
C SER A 407 -7.88 -6.45 -19.96
N LEU A 408 -8.06 -5.53 -20.90
CA LEU A 408 -7.16 -4.42 -21.16
C LEU A 408 -7.87 -3.11 -20.81
N ARG A 409 -7.17 -2.19 -20.15
CA ARG A 409 -7.65 -0.85 -19.84
C ARG A 409 -7.15 0.13 -20.86
N LEU A 410 -8.06 0.92 -21.45
CA LEU A 410 -7.71 2.04 -22.32
C LEU A 410 -7.22 3.23 -21.48
N GLU A 411 -5.98 3.64 -21.70
CA GLU A 411 -5.34 4.79 -21.06
C GLU A 411 -4.69 5.71 -22.10
N PHE A 412 -4.39 6.95 -21.67
CA PHE A 412 -3.62 7.93 -22.46
C PHE A 412 -4.22 8.23 -23.84
N SER A 413 -5.53 8.45 -23.93
CA SER A 413 -6.17 8.71 -25.23
C SER A 413 -6.01 10.16 -25.72
N VAL A 414 -5.92 10.32 -27.04
CA VAL A 414 -5.83 11.60 -27.75
C VAL A 414 -6.81 11.59 -28.93
N GLY A 415 -7.51 12.70 -29.18
CA GLY A 415 -8.50 12.84 -30.27
C GLY A 415 -9.95 12.90 -29.81
N TYR A 416 -10.25 12.38 -28.62
CA TYR A 416 -11.57 12.40 -27.99
C TYR A 416 -11.54 12.89 -26.53
N GLU A 417 -10.99 14.10 -26.33
CA GLU A 417 -10.79 14.70 -25.00
C GLU A 417 -12.09 14.95 -24.21
N MET A 418 -13.26 14.89 -24.87
CA MET A 418 -14.59 15.11 -24.27
C MET A 418 -15.38 13.81 -24.05
N ASP A 419 -14.83 12.65 -24.46
CA ASP A 419 -15.55 11.38 -24.39
C ASP A 419 -15.21 10.62 -23.09
N PRO A 420 -16.20 10.03 -22.40
CA PRO A 420 -16.02 9.49 -21.06
C PRO A 420 -15.45 8.06 -21.02
N ASP A 421 -14.65 7.65 -21.99
CA ASP A 421 -14.19 6.27 -22.13
C ASP A 421 -12.68 6.05 -21.91
N GLU A 422 -11.94 7.09 -21.49
CA GLU A 422 -10.67 6.90 -20.78
C GLU A 422 -10.90 6.04 -19.53
N GLY A 423 -10.06 5.02 -19.33
CA GLY A 423 -10.19 4.03 -18.26
C GLY A 423 -11.22 2.92 -18.52
N MET A 424 -11.78 2.80 -19.74
CA MET A 424 -12.69 1.69 -20.08
C MET A 424 -11.94 0.35 -20.14
N LEU A 425 -12.56 -0.69 -19.58
CA LEU A 425 -12.05 -2.08 -19.61
C LEU A 425 -12.64 -2.86 -20.79
N LEU A 426 -11.77 -3.50 -21.56
CA LEU A 426 -12.12 -4.32 -22.72
C LEU A 426 -11.65 -5.77 -22.49
N PRO A 427 -12.52 -6.78 -22.60
CA PRO A 427 -12.13 -8.17 -22.33
C PRO A 427 -11.13 -8.66 -23.38
N ILE A 428 -10.14 -9.47 -22.98
CA ILE A 428 -9.19 -10.09 -23.91
C ILE A 428 -9.93 -11.07 -24.83
N GLU A 429 -10.89 -11.82 -24.28
CA GLU A 429 -11.75 -12.70 -25.06
C GLU A 429 -12.88 -11.92 -25.73
N GLY A 430 -13.08 -12.16 -27.02
CA GLY A 430 -14.19 -11.60 -27.80
C GLY A 430 -14.01 -10.15 -28.26
N SER A 431 -12.98 -9.43 -27.84
CA SER A 431 -12.65 -8.09 -28.37
C SER A 431 -11.50 -8.13 -29.39
N VAL A 432 -11.52 -7.20 -30.35
CA VAL A 432 -10.44 -7.07 -31.35
C VAL A 432 -9.11 -6.69 -30.72
N ILE A 433 -9.15 -5.78 -29.73
CA ILE A 433 -7.96 -5.36 -28.99
C ILE A 433 -7.35 -6.52 -28.19
N GLY A 434 -8.21 -7.35 -27.60
CA GLY A 434 -7.84 -8.56 -26.89
C GLY A 434 -7.25 -9.63 -27.80
N ALA A 435 -7.81 -9.81 -28.98
CA ALA A 435 -7.27 -10.71 -30.00
C ALA A 435 -5.89 -10.24 -30.49
N ALA A 436 -5.71 -8.93 -30.70
CA ALA A 436 -4.43 -8.35 -31.07
C ALA A 436 -3.36 -8.57 -29.98
N TRP A 437 -3.73 -8.35 -28.72
CA TRP A 437 -2.90 -8.63 -27.56
C TRP A 437 -2.48 -10.10 -27.48
N ALA A 438 -3.45 -11.02 -27.46
CA ALA A 438 -3.23 -12.44 -27.19
C ALA A 438 -2.43 -13.13 -28.30
N LYS A 439 -2.59 -12.70 -29.56
CA LYS A 439 -1.90 -13.28 -30.71
C LYS A 439 -0.63 -12.53 -31.11
N ASN A 440 -0.38 -11.35 -30.53
CA ASN A 440 0.67 -10.43 -30.96
C ASN A 440 0.63 -10.13 -32.46
N GLU A 441 -0.58 -9.99 -33.01
CA GLU A 441 -0.85 -9.70 -34.43
C GLU A 441 -1.75 -8.47 -34.52
N SER A 442 -1.46 -7.56 -35.45
CA SER A 442 -2.31 -6.40 -35.68
C SER A 442 -3.67 -6.81 -36.23
N ARG A 443 -4.74 -6.13 -35.79
CA ARG A 443 -6.12 -6.45 -36.18
C ARG A 443 -6.86 -5.19 -36.59
N PHE A 444 -7.54 -5.26 -37.73
CA PHE A 444 -8.38 -4.20 -38.24
C PHE A 444 -9.84 -4.68 -38.35
N GLU A 445 -10.79 -3.83 -37.96
CA GLU A 445 -12.22 -4.13 -38.01
C GLU A 445 -12.99 -2.88 -38.46
N VAL A 446 -13.98 -3.08 -39.34
CA VAL A 446 -14.92 -2.06 -39.82
C VAL A 446 -16.29 -2.34 -39.19
N ALA A 447 -17.03 -1.29 -38.87
CA ALA A 447 -18.37 -1.38 -38.29
C ALA A 447 -19.33 -2.25 -39.15
N PRO A 448 -20.29 -2.98 -38.54
CA PRO A 448 -20.69 -2.88 -37.13
C PRO A 448 -19.76 -3.66 -36.17
N LEU A 449 -19.29 -2.95 -35.15
CA LEU A 449 -18.57 -3.55 -34.03
C LEU A 449 -19.49 -4.54 -33.29
N PRO A 450 -18.98 -5.68 -32.75
CA PRO A 450 -19.81 -6.74 -32.21
C PRO A 450 -20.80 -6.23 -31.16
N SER A 451 -22.10 -6.38 -31.43
CA SER A 451 -23.20 -5.92 -30.56
C SER A 451 -23.23 -6.64 -29.21
N ASN A 452 -22.72 -7.87 -29.16
CA ASN A 452 -22.80 -8.77 -28.01
C ASN A 452 -21.53 -8.79 -27.13
N LEU A 453 -20.62 -7.82 -27.26
CA LEU A 453 -19.45 -7.74 -26.37
C LEU A 453 -19.91 -7.43 -24.94
N ASP A 454 -19.82 -8.40 -24.04
CA ASP A 454 -20.10 -8.21 -22.61
C ASP A 454 -18.91 -7.50 -21.96
N LEU A 455 -19.14 -6.27 -21.51
CA LEU A 455 -18.12 -5.48 -20.85
C LEU A 455 -18.20 -5.67 -19.33
N PRO A 456 -17.07 -5.76 -18.63
CA PRO A 456 -17.07 -5.86 -17.17
C PRO A 456 -17.72 -4.62 -16.54
N GLY A 457 -18.80 -4.81 -15.78
CA GLY A 457 -19.47 -3.74 -15.03
C GLY A 457 -20.43 -2.84 -15.82
N ASP A 458 -21.43 -2.30 -15.11
CA ASP A 458 -22.50 -1.48 -15.72
C ASP A 458 -22.00 -0.15 -16.30
N ALA A 459 -21.00 0.46 -15.68
CA ALA A 459 -20.39 1.70 -16.16
C ALA A 459 -19.76 1.55 -17.55
N ASN A 460 -19.03 0.45 -17.81
CA ASN A 460 -18.42 0.18 -19.11
C ASN A 460 -19.48 -0.11 -20.18
N ARG A 461 -20.55 -0.85 -19.83
CA ARG A 461 -21.70 -1.06 -20.74
C ARG A 461 -22.41 0.24 -21.13
N LEU A 462 -22.53 1.19 -20.21
CA LEU A 462 -23.12 2.51 -20.47
C LEU A 462 -22.20 3.41 -21.31
N ARG A 463 -20.89 3.43 -21.03
CA ARG A 463 -19.89 4.18 -21.82
C ARG A 463 -19.88 3.70 -23.28
N ARG A 464 -19.88 2.38 -23.50
CA ARG A 464 -20.01 1.77 -24.83
C ARG A 464 -21.26 2.26 -25.58
N LYS A 465 -22.43 2.29 -24.92
CA LYS A 465 -23.68 2.76 -25.55
C LYS A 465 -23.65 4.24 -25.94
N LYS A 466 -22.85 5.08 -25.27
CA LYS A 466 -22.73 6.51 -25.57
C LYS A 466 -21.67 6.83 -26.64
N VAL A 467 -20.54 6.11 -26.65
CA VAL A 467 -19.37 6.46 -27.47
C VAL A 467 -19.30 5.65 -28.77
N TRP A 468 -19.63 4.35 -28.74
CA TRP A 468 -19.45 3.45 -29.89
C TRP A 468 -20.43 3.57 -31.06
N PRO A 469 -21.63 4.21 -30.95
CA PRO A 469 -22.49 4.39 -32.12
C PRO A 469 -21.90 5.25 -33.25
N GLY A 470 -20.88 6.08 -32.96
CA GLY A 470 -20.20 6.92 -33.95
C GLY A 470 -18.92 6.32 -34.55
N LEU A 471 -18.51 5.13 -34.11
CA LEU A 471 -17.26 4.48 -34.52
C LEU A 471 -17.48 3.66 -35.80
N ALA A 472 -16.75 4.01 -36.86
CA ALA A 472 -16.81 3.34 -38.15
C ALA A 472 -15.76 2.24 -38.31
N TRP A 473 -14.63 2.33 -37.60
CA TRP A 473 -13.53 1.37 -37.69
C TRP A 473 -12.60 1.41 -36.48
N GLN A 474 -11.79 0.36 -36.32
CA GLN A 474 -10.68 0.31 -35.36
C GLN A 474 -9.50 -0.53 -35.90
N LEU A 475 -8.29 -0.07 -35.61
CA LEU A 475 -7.02 -0.75 -35.83
C LEU A 475 -6.34 -0.94 -34.47
N CYS A 476 -5.96 -2.17 -34.15
CA CYS A 476 -5.28 -2.53 -32.90
C CYS A 476 -3.90 -3.09 -33.22
N ILE A 477 -2.85 -2.39 -32.80
CA ILE A 477 -1.44 -2.71 -33.08
C ILE A 477 -0.78 -3.13 -31.76
N PRO A 478 -0.40 -4.40 -31.59
CA PRO A 478 0.33 -4.83 -30.40
C PRO A 478 1.80 -4.38 -30.50
N ILE A 479 2.34 -3.95 -29.35
CA ILE A 479 3.73 -3.54 -29.20
C ILE A 479 4.42 -4.50 -28.23
N SER A 480 5.54 -5.09 -28.66
CA SER A 480 6.27 -6.13 -27.92
C SER A 480 7.76 -5.82 -27.88
N ALA A 481 8.42 -5.97 -26.73
CA ALA A 481 9.88 -5.88 -26.66
C ALA A 481 10.51 -7.20 -27.18
N GLN A 482 11.66 -7.10 -27.84
CA GLN A 482 12.37 -8.19 -28.52
C GLN A 482 12.30 -9.54 -27.78
N GLY A 483 11.36 -10.40 -28.16
CA GLY A 483 11.24 -11.79 -27.70
C GLY A 483 10.28 -12.07 -26.54
N SER A 484 9.61 -11.08 -25.94
CA SER A 484 8.48 -11.32 -25.02
C SER A 484 7.15 -10.92 -25.64
N GLY A 485 6.04 -11.52 -25.18
CA GLY A 485 4.70 -11.21 -25.69
C GLY A 485 4.32 -9.72 -25.61
N SER A 486 3.20 -9.34 -26.22
CA SER A 486 2.67 -7.98 -26.25
C SER A 486 2.71 -7.31 -24.86
N HIS A 487 3.23 -6.09 -24.77
CA HIS A 487 3.27 -5.29 -23.53
C HIS A 487 2.15 -4.25 -23.46
N LEU A 488 1.75 -3.72 -24.61
CA LEU A 488 0.61 -2.81 -24.77
C LEU A 488 -0.02 -3.01 -26.16
N VAL A 489 -1.25 -2.52 -26.36
CA VAL A 489 -1.87 -2.41 -27.68
C VAL A 489 -2.18 -0.95 -27.96
N VAL A 490 -1.70 -0.42 -29.09
CA VAL A 490 -2.10 0.89 -29.59
C VAL A 490 -3.39 0.71 -30.37
N ARG A 491 -4.48 1.32 -29.90
CA ARG A 491 -5.76 1.36 -30.59
C ARG A 491 -5.88 2.68 -31.34
N ILE A 492 -6.11 2.59 -32.63
CA ILE A 492 -6.41 3.71 -33.51
C ILE A 492 -7.83 3.50 -34.02
N ASP A 493 -8.71 4.48 -33.84
CA ASP A 493 -10.11 4.36 -34.23
C ASP A 493 -10.66 5.66 -34.82
N GLY A 494 -11.74 5.57 -35.60
CA GLY A 494 -12.29 6.73 -36.30
C GLY A 494 -13.72 6.56 -36.78
N ASP A 495 -14.29 7.68 -37.25
CA ASP A 495 -15.69 7.82 -37.69
C ASP A 495 -15.87 7.85 -39.21
N ALA A 496 -14.78 8.00 -39.98
CA ALA A 496 -14.81 7.98 -41.43
C ALA A 496 -15.15 6.60 -42.00
N VAL A 497 -15.95 6.57 -43.07
CA VAL A 497 -16.30 5.33 -43.76
C VAL A 497 -15.18 4.94 -44.72
N PHE A 498 -14.58 3.77 -44.52
CA PHE A 498 -13.55 3.26 -45.41
C PHE A 498 -14.14 2.76 -46.75
N PRO A 499 -13.61 3.22 -47.90
CA PRO A 499 -13.90 2.61 -49.19
C PRO A 499 -13.18 1.26 -49.32
N THR A 500 -13.82 0.26 -49.92
CA THR A 500 -13.24 -1.05 -50.22
C THR A 500 -12.26 -0.99 -51.40
N ASN A 501 -11.13 -0.29 -51.20
CA ASN A 501 -10.07 -0.11 -52.21
C ASN A 501 -8.72 -0.62 -51.68
N GLY A 502 -7.85 -1.13 -52.58
CA GLY A 502 -6.51 -1.64 -52.21
C GLY A 502 -5.58 -0.61 -51.55
N LEU A 503 -5.77 0.68 -51.87
CA LEU A 503 -5.01 1.80 -51.28
C LEU A 503 -5.14 1.89 -49.75
N VAL A 504 -6.29 1.48 -49.20
CA VAL A 504 -6.52 1.49 -47.75
C VAL A 504 -5.68 0.41 -47.05
N SER A 505 -5.49 -0.75 -47.68
CA SER A 505 -4.68 -1.83 -47.12
C SER A 505 -3.22 -1.42 -47.02
N GLU A 506 -2.68 -0.79 -48.08
CA GLU A 506 -1.31 -0.28 -48.09
C GLU A 506 -1.10 0.81 -47.03
N ALA A 507 -2.08 1.70 -46.87
CA ALA A 507 -2.04 2.75 -45.83
C ALA A 507 -2.06 2.17 -44.40
N LEU A 508 -2.87 1.14 -44.15
CA LEU A 508 -2.93 0.47 -42.84
C LEU A 508 -1.62 -0.28 -42.52
N GLU A 509 -1.01 -0.93 -43.50
CA GLU A 509 0.30 -1.59 -43.34
C GLU A 509 1.42 -0.57 -43.07
N MET A 510 1.41 0.56 -43.78
CA MET A 510 2.36 1.65 -43.55
C MET A 510 2.19 2.23 -42.15
N LEU A 511 0.94 2.48 -41.73
CA LEU A 511 0.63 3.00 -40.40
C LEU A 511 1.07 2.02 -39.30
N GLU A 512 0.81 0.72 -39.46
CA GLU A 512 1.26 -0.31 -38.53
C GLU A 512 2.79 -0.26 -38.34
N LYS A 513 3.52 -0.23 -39.45
CA LYS A 513 4.98 -0.21 -39.42
C LYS A 513 5.52 1.05 -38.71
N SER A 514 5.01 2.23 -39.07
CA SER A 514 5.45 3.50 -38.48
C SER A 514 5.15 3.57 -36.99
N VAL A 515 4.00 3.06 -36.54
CA VAL A 515 3.64 3.02 -35.11
C VAL A 515 4.57 2.08 -34.34
N LYS A 516 4.89 0.90 -34.89
CA LYS A 516 5.83 -0.03 -34.24
C LYS A 516 7.22 0.58 -34.10
N GLU A 517 7.76 1.19 -35.16
CA GLU A 517 9.06 1.87 -35.13
C GLU A 517 9.11 3.01 -34.10
N LEU A 518 8.04 3.80 -34.03
CA LEU A 518 7.90 4.90 -33.06
C LEU A 518 7.94 4.39 -31.61
N PHE A 519 7.20 3.34 -31.32
CA PHE A 519 7.12 2.78 -29.97
C PHE A 519 8.37 1.99 -29.58
N ASP A 520 9.01 1.26 -30.52
CA ASP A 520 10.23 0.50 -30.26
C ASP A 520 11.41 1.40 -29.85
N ALA A 521 11.54 2.56 -30.51
CA ALA A 521 12.56 3.55 -30.17
C ALA A 521 12.44 4.01 -28.70
N VAL A 522 11.21 4.13 -28.21
CA VAL A 522 10.90 4.70 -26.90
C VAL A 522 10.83 3.66 -25.79
N ILE A 523 10.33 2.45 -26.07
CA ILE A 523 10.24 1.37 -25.08
C ILE A 523 11.63 0.88 -24.66
N SER A 524 12.60 0.89 -25.57
CA SER A 524 14.01 0.59 -25.25
C SER A 524 14.63 1.55 -24.22
N GLU A 525 14.08 2.76 -24.08
CA GLU A 525 14.52 3.77 -23.11
C GLU A 525 13.79 3.67 -21.75
N LEU A 526 12.67 2.94 -21.71
CA LEU A 526 11.82 2.75 -20.53
C LEU A 526 12.04 1.42 -19.80
N SER A 527 12.48 0.37 -20.52
CA SER A 527 12.90 -0.92 -19.94
C SER A 527 14.15 -0.72 -19.09
#